data_AF-A0A0A2LR49-F1
#
_entry.id   AF-A0A0A2LR49-F1
#
_cell.length_a   1.000
_cell.length_b   1.000
_cell.length_c   1.000
_cell.angle_alpha   90.00
_cell.angle_beta   90.00
_cell.angle_gamma   90.00
#
_symmetry.space_group_name_H-M   'P 1'
#
loop_
_entity.id
_entity.type
_entity.pdbx_description
1 polymer ?
#
loop_
_entity_poly.entity_id
_entity_poly.type
_entity_poly.pdbx_seq_one_letter_code
_entity_poly.pdbx_strand_id
1 'polypeptide(L)'
;MTITGNIENIEYRNTAGHEKKVVTIVPDHRQRAFVEFRGRKMDDLHGLKENDEIQVSVMLEGKISKNSGIQYNNLVAQEIRAIVR
;
A
#
# COMPACT_ATOMS: atom_id res chain seq x y z
N MET A 1 0.66 10.78 -6.70
CA MET A 1 0.82 11.42 -5.37
C MET A 1 1.84 10.62 -4.59
N THR A 2 2.42 11.17 -3.53
CA THR A 2 3.47 10.48 -2.75
C THR A 2 3.12 10.49 -1.28
N ILE A 3 3.38 9.39 -0.59
CA ILE A 3 3.14 9.21 0.84
C ILE A 3 4.48 8.83 1.46
N THR A 4 4.90 9.57 2.49
CA THR A 4 6.06 9.23 3.31
C THR A 4 5.58 8.91 4.72
N GLY A 5 6.13 7.87 5.33
CA GLY A 5 5.83 7.50 6.71
C GLY A 5 6.43 6.15 7.09
N ASN A 6 6.20 5.73 8.33
CA ASN A 6 6.65 4.44 8.82
C ASN A 6 5.67 3.32 8.45
N ILE A 7 6.22 2.14 8.17
CA ILE A 7 5.42 0.92 8.03
C ILE A 7 4.86 0.53 9.40
N GLU A 8 3.53 0.47 9.53
CA GLU A 8 2.86 -0.10 10.71
C GLU A 8 2.57 -1.59 10.51
N ASN A 9 2.22 -2.02 9.30
CA ASN A 9 1.93 -3.42 9.01
C ASN A 9 2.08 -3.74 7.51
N ILE A 10 2.42 -4.98 7.19
CA ILE A 10 2.40 -5.54 5.83
C ILE A 10 1.54 -6.81 5.85
N GLU A 11 0.33 -6.71 5.31
CA GLU A 11 -0.64 -7.82 5.30
C GLU A 11 -0.75 -8.44 3.91
N TYR A 12 -0.68 -9.77 3.81
CA TYR A 12 -1.01 -10.47 2.58
C TYR A 12 -2.52 -10.69 2.44
N ARG A 13 -3.09 -10.37 1.28
CA ARG A 13 -4.50 -10.62 0.97
C ARG A 13 -4.64 -11.29 -0.40
N ASN A 14 -5.47 -12.33 -0.46
CA ASN A 14 -5.93 -12.93 -1.70
C ASN A 14 -7.47 -12.83 -1.74
N THR A 15 -8.01 -12.11 -2.72
CA THR A 15 -9.44 -12.00 -2.92
C THR A 15 -9.79 -12.47 -4.32
N ALA A 16 -10.46 -13.63 -4.42
CA ALA A 16 -10.88 -14.22 -5.69
C ALA A 16 -9.71 -14.39 -6.69
N GLY A 17 -8.54 -14.82 -6.21
CA GLY A 17 -7.33 -15.01 -7.04
C GLY A 17 -6.53 -13.73 -7.30
N HIS A 18 -6.99 -12.58 -6.80
CA HIS A 18 -6.23 -11.34 -6.86
C HIS A 18 -5.36 -11.21 -5.61
N GLU A 19 -4.11 -11.60 -5.76
CA GLU A 19 -3.08 -11.51 -4.73
C GLU A 19 -2.52 -10.09 -4.62
N LYS A 20 -2.40 -9.61 -3.39
CA LYS A 20 -1.81 -8.31 -3.07
C LYS A 20 -1.23 -8.30 -1.67
N LYS A 21 -0.29 -7.40 -1.43
CA LYS A 21 0.12 -6.98 -0.08
C LYS A 21 -0.47 -5.60 0.20
N VAL A 22 -1.06 -5.42 1.37
CA VAL A 22 -1.54 -4.12 1.84
C VAL A 22 -0.58 -3.64 2.91
N VAL A 23 0.07 -2.51 2.65
CA VAL A 23 0.96 -1.85 3.59
C VAL A 23 0.20 -0.74 4.27
N THR A 24 0.13 -0.78 5.60
CA THR A 24 -0.34 0.34 6.40
C THR A 24 0.85 1.27 6.64
N ILE A 25 0.79 2.46 6.07
CA ILE A 25 1.77 3.53 6.27
C ILE A 25 1.16 4.52 7.26
N VAL A 26 1.94 4.97 8.23
CA VAL A 26 1.57 6.03 9.17
C VAL A 26 2.37 7.28 8.80
N PRO A 27 1.81 8.21 8.01
CA PRO A 27 2.34 9.55 7.88
C PRO A 27 2.21 10.27 9.23
N ASP A 28 2.98 11.34 9.42
CA ASP A 28 2.91 12.18 10.61
C ASP A 28 1.45 12.51 11.01
N HIS A 29 1.21 12.74 12.31
CA HIS A 29 -0.10 13.08 12.89
C HIS A 29 -1.16 11.96 12.94
N ARG A 30 -0.73 10.69 13.13
CA ARG A 30 -1.62 9.53 13.39
C ARG A 30 -2.60 9.19 12.25
N GLN A 31 -2.41 9.74 11.06
CA GLN A 31 -3.17 9.30 9.90
C GLN A 31 -2.67 7.92 9.46
N ARG A 32 -3.54 7.12 8.86
CA ARG A 32 -3.17 5.81 8.30
C ARG A 32 -3.53 5.79 6.83
N ALA A 33 -2.57 5.44 6.00
CA ALA A 33 -2.76 5.18 4.59
C ALA A 33 -2.61 3.68 4.32
N PHE A 34 -3.58 3.10 3.61
CA PHE A 34 -3.54 1.70 3.20
C PHE A 34 -3.15 1.64 1.73
N VAL A 35 -1.95 1.15 1.46
CA VAL A 35 -1.39 1.13 0.10
C VAL A 35 -1.29 -0.30 -0.39
N GLU A 36 -1.86 -0.57 -1.56
CA GLU A 36 -1.83 -1.88 -2.20
C GLU A 36 -0.60 -2.03 -3.09
N PHE A 37 0.15 -3.09 -2.84
CA PHE A 37 1.23 -3.59 -3.69
C PHE A 37 0.71 -4.84 -4.41
N ARG A 38 0.73 -4.81 -5.74
CA ARG A 38 0.15 -5.85 -6.60
C ARG A 38 1.18 -6.34 -7.62
N GLY A 39 1.08 -7.61 -8.02
CA GLY A 39 2.01 -8.23 -8.96
C GLY A 39 3.47 -8.03 -8.52
N ARG A 40 4.36 -7.66 -9.45
CA ARG A 40 5.79 -7.42 -9.18
C ARG A 40 6.07 -6.40 -8.06
N LYS A 41 5.13 -5.49 -7.77
CA LYS A 41 5.31 -4.51 -6.70
C LYS A 41 5.32 -5.14 -5.32
N MET A 42 4.78 -6.34 -5.16
CA MET A 42 4.88 -7.09 -3.89
C MET A 42 6.32 -7.49 -3.56
N ASP A 43 7.19 -7.61 -4.57
CA ASP A 43 8.60 -7.97 -4.41
C ASP A 43 9.44 -6.77 -3.97
N ASP A 44 9.02 -5.56 -4.33
CA ASP A 44 9.64 -4.30 -3.87
C ASP A 44 9.56 -4.14 -2.33
N LEU A 45 8.72 -4.94 -1.66
CA LEU A 45 8.61 -4.98 -0.19
C LEU A 45 9.61 -5.94 0.48
N HIS A 46 10.39 -6.68 -0.29
CA HIS A 46 11.33 -7.65 0.26
C HIS A 46 12.41 -6.97 1.11
N GLY A 47 12.56 -7.41 2.36
CA GLY A 47 13.51 -6.85 3.33
C GLY A 47 12.99 -5.64 4.11
N LEU A 48 11.80 -5.11 3.78
CA LEU A 48 11.15 -4.06 4.57
C LEU A 48 10.33 -4.68 5.72
N LYS A 49 10.27 -3.98 6.84
CA LYS A 49 9.60 -4.42 8.06
C LYS A 49 8.91 -3.25 8.77
N GLU A 50 8.13 -3.59 9.80
CA GLU A 50 7.52 -2.62 10.70
C GLU A 50 8.55 -1.61 11.23
N ASN A 51 8.14 -0.36 11.32
CA ASN A 51 8.91 0.83 11.69
C ASN A 51 9.90 1.35 10.66
N ASP A 52 10.16 0.64 9.55
CA ASP A 52 10.97 1.20 8.46
C ASP A 52 10.28 2.44 7.87
N GLU A 53 11.05 3.52 7.65
CA GLU A 53 10.58 4.74 7.00
C GLU A 53 10.65 4.57 5.48
N ILE A 54 9.52 4.76 4.80
CA ILE A 54 9.42 4.59 3.36
C ILE A 54 8.74 5.79 2.71
N GLN A 55 9.08 6.02 1.45
CA GLN A 55 8.35 6.89 0.56
C GLN A 55 7.74 6.05 -0.57
N VAL A 56 6.43 6.19 -0.77
CA VAL A 56 5.68 5.44 -1.80
C VAL A 56 4.96 6.40 -2.72
N SER A 57 5.27 6.32 -4.02
CA SER A 57 4.47 6.93 -5.07
C SER A 57 3.25 6.08 -5.33
N VAL A 58 2.05 6.65 -5.24
CA VAL A 58 0.78 5.94 -5.43
C VAL A 58 -0.09 6.59 -6.49
N MET A 59 -0.92 5.76 -7.11
CA MET A 59 -2.01 6.12 -8.00
C MET A 59 -3.34 5.81 -7.32
N LEU A 60 -4.31 6.72 -7.44
CA LEU A 60 -5.67 6.47 -6.99
C LEU A 60 -6.40 5.66 -8.05
N GLU A 61 -6.83 4.46 -7.70
CA GLU A 61 -7.66 3.61 -8.56
C GLU A 61 -9.05 3.48 -7.97
N GLY A 62 -10.01 4.15 -8.61
CA GLY A 62 -11.43 4.00 -8.34
C GLY A 62 -11.96 2.70 -8.94
N LYS A 63 -12.62 1.87 -8.12
CA LYS A 63 -13.33 0.67 -8.59
C LYS A 63 -14.69 0.57 -7.93
N ILE A 64 -15.73 0.38 -8.73
CA ILE A 64 -17.06 0.00 -8.22
C ILE A 64 -17.12 -1.52 -8.19
N SER A 65 -17.39 -2.10 -7.02
CA SER A 65 -17.63 -3.53 -6.89
C SER A 65 -18.92 -3.90 -7.61
N LYS A 66 -18.82 -4.83 -8.57
CA LYS A 66 -19.99 -5.35 -9.29
C LYS A 66 -20.98 -6.08 -8.37
N ASN A 67 -20.50 -6.66 -7.27
CA ASN A 67 -21.32 -7.48 -6.38
C ASN A 67 -22.04 -6.65 -5.30
N SER A 68 -21.47 -5.51 -4.88
CA SER A 68 -21.99 -4.71 -3.76
C SER A 68 -22.34 -3.27 -4.14
N GLY A 69 -21.98 -2.80 -5.33
CA GLY A 69 -22.15 -1.40 -5.75
C GLY A 69 -21.24 -0.41 -5.02
N ILE A 70 -20.44 -0.86 -4.04
CA ILE A 70 -19.56 -0.01 -3.25
C ILE A 70 -18.43 0.52 -4.14
N GLN A 71 -18.22 1.83 -4.09
CA GLN A 71 -17.05 2.48 -4.67
C GLN A 71 -15.87 2.38 -3.70
N TYR A 72 -14.78 1.80 -4.20
CA TYR A 72 -13.50 1.73 -3.52
C TYR A 72 -12.54 2.70 -4.20
N ASN A 73 -11.80 3.44 -3.38
CA ASN A 73 -10.76 4.36 -3.82
C ASN A 73 -9.42 3.82 -3.31
N ASN A 74 -8.81 2.93 -4.09
CA ASN A 74 -7.59 2.24 -3.65
C ASN A 74 -6.36 3.09 -3.95
N LEU A 75 -5.45 3.16 -2.99
CA LEU A 75 -4.11 3.69 -3.23
C LEU A 75 -3.23 2.54 -3.71
N VAL A 76 -2.76 2.60 -4.94
CA VAL A 76 -1.98 1.51 -5.57
C VAL A 76 -0.56 1.98 -5.79
N ALA A 77 0.39 1.24 -5.22
CA ALA A 77 1.82 1.55 -5.30
C ALA A 77 2.33 1.51 -6.74
N GLN A 78 3.04 2.57 -7.13
CA GLN A 78 3.75 2.70 -8.41
C GLN A 78 5.25 2.56 -8.21
N GLU A 79 5.79 3.13 -7.13
CA GLU A 79 7.21 3.10 -6.79
C GLU A 79 7.35 3.19 -5.27
N ILE A 80 8.38 2.54 -4.71
CA ILE A 80 8.75 2.63 -3.29
C ILE A 80 10.24 2.93 -3.18
N ARG A 81 10.60 3.74 -2.19
CA ARG A 81 11.97 4.04 -1.80
C ARG A 81 12.09 3.92 -0.29
N ALA A 82 13.06 3.13 0.17
CA ALA A 82 13.45 3.11 1.57
C ALA A 82 14.18 4.42 1.90
N ILE A 83 13.85 5.03 3.03
CA ILE A 83 14.59 6.19 3.54
C ILE A 83 15.59 5.65 4.56
N VAL A 84 16.85 5.53 4.15
CA VAL A 84 17.95 5.18 5.04
C VAL A 84 18.40 6.47 5.73
N ARG A 85 18.28 6.51 7.05
CA ARG A 85 18.87 7.58 7.87
C ARG A 85 20.31 7.25 8.25
#